data_AF-A0A9E3X737-F1
#
_entry.id   AF-A0A9E3X737-F1
#
_cell.length_a   1.000
_cell.length_b   1.000
_cell.length_c   1.000
_cell.angle_alpha   90.00
_cell.angle_beta   90.00
_cell.angle_gamma   90.00
#
_symmetry.space_group_name_H-M   'P 1'
#
loop_
_entity.id
_entity.type
_entity.pdbx_description
1 polymer ?
#
loop_
_entity_poly.entity_id
_entity_poly.type
_entity_poly.pdbx_seq_one_letter_code
_entity_poly.pdbx_strand_id
1 'polypeptide(L)'
;METITKEEHIPQTDSIEELAAFWQSHDVTDFEDELEEVTTPVFVREQVAGNASVQIELPVKEFAALQRIAEEQHKDYQALAQSWVLEKLYYVEMMRRTVQEFRDS
;
A
#
# COMPACT_ATOMS: atom_id res chain seq x y z
N MET A 1 23.23 47.78 -14.86
CA MET A 1 23.30 46.52 -14.09
C MET A 1 22.10 45.72 -14.50
N GLU A 2 22.33 44.52 -15.03
CA GLU A 2 21.37 43.71 -15.77
C GLU A 2 20.20 43.23 -14.90
N THR A 3 19.02 43.22 -15.49
CA THR A 3 17.72 42.85 -14.91
C THR A 3 17.63 41.33 -14.77
N ILE A 4 17.64 40.82 -13.54
CA ILE A 4 17.31 39.42 -13.28
C ILE A 4 15.78 39.34 -13.24
N THR A 5 15.20 38.83 -14.33
CA THR A 5 13.79 38.46 -14.43
C THR A 5 13.55 37.29 -13.47
N LYS A 6 13.09 37.58 -12.25
CA LYS A 6 12.53 36.59 -11.33
C LYS A 6 11.24 36.12 -11.99
N GLU A 7 11.16 34.87 -12.44
CA GLU A 7 9.89 34.27 -12.80
C GLU A 7 9.10 34.16 -11.49
N GLU A 8 8.16 35.08 -11.29
CA GLU A 8 7.49 35.31 -9.99
C GLU A 8 6.50 34.20 -9.60
N HIS A 9 6.26 33.20 -10.47
CA HIS A 9 5.20 32.22 -10.31
C HIS A 9 5.65 30.80 -10.67
N ILE A 10 5.07 29.79 -10.01
CA ILE A 10 5.29 28.39 -10.35
C ILE A 10 4.65 28.09 -11.73
N PRO A 11 5.40 27.50 -12.69
CA PRO A 11 4.87 27.22 -14.03
C PRO A 11 3.72 26.21 -13.98
N GLN A 12 2.60 26.57 -14.60
CA GLN A 12 1.41 25.73 -14.75
C GLN A 12 1.59 24.81 -15.98
N THR A 13 2.32 23.71 -15.79
CA THR A 13 2.61 22.73 -16.85
C THR A 13 2.36 21.31 -16.36
N ASP A 14 1.85 20.46 -17.24
CA ASP A 14 1.67 19.02 -16.99
C ASP A 14 2.97 18.23 -17.25
N SER A 15 4.06 18.90 -17.63
CA SER A 15 5.35 18.28 -17.92
C SER A 15 6.24 18.18 -16.68
N ILE A 16 6.51 16.94 -16.25
CA ILE A 16 7.41 16.65 -15.11
C ILE A 16 8.84 17.16 -15.39
N GLU A 17 9.30 17.07 -16.64
CA GLU A 17 10.65 17.48 -17.02
C GLU A 17 10.86 18.99 -16.87
N GLU A 18 9.83 19.76 -17.20
CA GLU A 18 9.83 21.22 -17.11
C GLU A 18 9.81 21.69 -15.65
N LEU A 19 8.97 21.07 -14.81
CA LEU A 19 8.95 21.31 -13.36
C LEU A 19 10.27 20.94 -12.70
N ALA A 20 10.89 19.82 -13.10
CA ALA A 20 12.19 19.41 -12.58
C ALA A 20 13.29 20.42 -12.94
N ALA A 21 13.31 20.92 -14.19
CA ALA A 21 14.25 21.94 -14.61
C ALA A 21 14.06 23.26 -13.85
N PHE A 22 12.82 23.65 -13.57
CA PHE A 22 12.49 24.83 -12.77
C PHE A 22 13.01 24.71 -11.33
N TRP A 23 12.71 23.61 -10.63
CA TRP A 23 13.19 23.37 -9.26
C TRP A 23 14.69 23.10 -9.15
N GLN A 24 15.37 22.84 -10.27
CA GLN A 24 16.82 22.71 -10.29
C GLN A 24 17.53 24.07 -10.12
N SER A 25 16.87 25.17 -10.48
CA SER A 25 17.40 26.53 -10.36
C SER A 25 16.68 27.42 -9.34
N HIS A 26 15.49 27.03 -8.89
CA HIS A 26 14.64 27.82 -7.99
C HIS A 26 14.53 27.17 -6.61
N ASP A 27 14.57 27.98 -5.55
CA ASP A 27 14.38 27.51 -4.18
C ASP A 27 12.89 27.44 -3.84
N VAL A 28 12.47 26.40 -3.11
CA VAL A 28 11.07 26.19 -2.71
C VAL A 28 10.58 27.29 -1.76
N THR A 29 11.47 27.87 -0.96
CA THR A 29 11.12 28.94 -0.01
C THR A 29 10.73 30.25 -0.68
N ASP A 30 11.13 30.47 -1.94
CA ASP A 30 10.74 31.67 -2.71
C ASP A 30 9.27 31.65 -3.15
N PHE A 31 8.58 30.51 -3.05
CA PHE A 31 7.21 30.31 -3.53
C PHE A 31 6.25 29.86 -2.42
N GLU A 32 6.60 30.04 -1.14
CA GLU A 32 5.80 29.61 0.01
C GLU A 32 4.34 30.08 -0.04
N ASP A 33 4.10 31.29 -0.55
CA ASP A 33 2.76 31.88 -0.71
C ASP A 33 1.88 31.14 -1.76
N GLU A 34 2.48 30.39 -2.67
CA GLU A 34 1.81 29.60 -3.72
C GLU A 34 1.68 28.11 -3.36
N LEU A 35 2.30 27.67 -2.26
CA LEU A 35 2.25 26.28 -1.81
C LEU A 35 1.04 26.03 -0.90
N GLU A 36 0.32 24.93 -1.14
CA GLU A 36 -0.75 24.46 -0.26
C GLU A 36 -0.26 23.27 0.57
N GLU A 37 -0.48 23.30 1.89
CA GLU A 37 -0.19 22.17 2.77
C GLU A 37 -1.11 21.00 2.43
N VAL A 38 -0.55 19.95 1.83
CA VAL A 38 -1.31 18.73 1.56
C VAL A 38 -1.42 17.91 2.84
N THR A 39 -2.57 17.99 3.49
CA THR A 39 -2.90 17.23 4.71
C THR A 39 -3.09 15.73 4.48
N THR A 40 -3.20 15.31 3.22
CA THR A 40 -3.28 13.91 2.82
C THR A 40 -1.90 13.38 2.41
N PRO A 41 -1.56 12.13 2.75
CA PRO A 41 -0.26 11.57 2.41
C PRO A 41 -0.15 11.40 0.89
N VAL A 42 0.67 12.23 0.23
CA VAL A 42 0.96 12.14 -1.22
C VAL A 42 2.01 11.06 -1.52
N PHE A 43 2.94 10.85 -0.58
CA PHE A 43 3.95 9.79 -0.64
C PHE A 43 3.56 8.62 0.27
N VAL A 44 2.51 7.89 -0.12
CA VAL A 44 2.22 6.61 0.51
C VAL A 44 3.21 5.60 -0.06
N ARG A 45 4.25 5.21 0.71
CA ARG A 45 4.90 3.92 0.47
C ARG A 45 3.78 2.90 0.51
N GLU A 46 3.50 2.27 -0.62
CA GLU A 46 2.48 1.27 -0.95
C GLU A 46 2.08 0.32 0.21
N GLN A 47 1.46 0.85 1.25
CA GLN A 47 0.91 0.10 2.38
C GLN A 47 -0.62 0.07 2.32
N VAL A 48 -1.21 0.81 1.37
CA VAL A 48 -2.64 0.78 1.07
C VAL A 48 -2.94 -0.18 -0.09
N ALA A 49 -1.92 -0.67 -0.80
CA ALA A 49 -1.99 -1.77 -1.78
C ALA A 49 -0.93 -2.86 -1.51
N GLY A 50 -0.40 -2.92 -0.30
CA GLY A 50 0.67 -3.84 0.10
C GLY A 50 0.16 -5.02 0.92
N ASN A 51 0.74 -6.21 0.71
CA ASN A 51 0.46 -7.40 1.52
C ASN A 51 0.79 -7.12 3.00
N ALA A 52 -0.18 -7.25 3.89
CA ALA A 52 0.05 -7.23 5.34
C ALA A 52 0.72 -8.54 5.78
N SER A 53 1.81 -8.47 6.53
CA SER A 53 2.48 -9.64 7.10
C SER A 53 1.98 -9.90 8.53
N VAL A 54 1.71 -11.16 8.84
CA VAL A 54 1.32 -11.61 10.18
C VAL A 54 2.32 -12.67 10.64
N GLN A 55 2.91 -12.49 11.81
CA GLN A 55 3.73 -13.52 12.45
C GLN A 55 2.82 -14.40 13.32
N ILE A 56 2.83 -15.70 13.05
CA ILE A 56 2.00 -16.68 13.76
C ILE A 56 2.93 -17.68 14.44
N GLU A 57 2.81 -17.80 15.76
CA GLU A 57 3.48 -18.87 16.50
C GLU A 57 2.64 -20.14 16.43
N LEU A 58 3.20 -21.17 15.79
CA LEU A 58 2.61 -22.51 15.73
C LEU A 58 3.41 -23.45 16.62
N PRO A 59 2.77 -24.37 17.36
CA PRO A 59 3.52 -25.40 18.05
C PRO A 59 4.25 -26.29 17.04
N VAL A 60 5.41 -26.82 17.46
CA VAL A 60 6.39 -27.48 16.58
C VAL A 60 5.78 -28.62 15.77
N LYS A 61 4.85 -29.36 16.38
CA LYS A 61 4.18 -30.51 15.75
C LYS A 61 3.29 -30.09 14.59
N GLU A 62 2.52 -29.02 14.78
CA GLU A 62 1.61 -28.46 13.79
C GLU A 62 2.38 -27.79 12.66
N PHE A 63 3.49 -27.12 12.96
CA PHE A 63 4.39 -26.57 11.94
C PHE A 63 5.03 -27.68 11.09
N ALA A 64 5.51 -28.76 11.71
CA ALA A 64 6.05 -29.92 10.97
C ALA A 64 4.98 -30.58 10.08
N ALA A 65 3.74 -30.66 10.55
CA ALA A 65 2.63 -31.17 9.75
C ALA A 65 2.33 -30.26 8.55
N LEU A 66 2.34 -28.93 8.74
CA LEU A 66 2.18 -27.95 7.66
C LEU A 66 3.29 -28.11 6.60
N GLN A 67 4.55 -28.22 7.02
CA GLN A 67 5.68 -28.42 6.10
C GLN A 67 5.52 -29.70 5.28
N ARG A 68 5.18 -30.81 5.93
CA ARG A 68 4.97 -32.10 5.23
C ARG A 68 3.88 -32.01 4.17
N ILE A 69 2.75 -31.36 4.48
CA ILE A 69 1.65 -31.19 3.53
C ILE A 69 2.06 -30.26 2.38
N ALA A 70 2.87 -29.23 2.65
CA ALA A 70 3.39 -28.34 1.64
C ALA A 70 4.34 -29.07 0.67
N GLU A 71 5.23 -29.91 1.21
CA GLU A 71 6.13 -30.77 0.44
C GLU A 71 5.36 -31.77 -0.45
N GLU A 72 4.36 -32.45 0.10
CA GLU A 72 3.48 -33.37 -0.64
C GLU A 72 2.75 -32.66 -1.80
N GLN A 73 2.46 -31.36 -1.64
CA GLN A 73 1.81 -30.53 -2.66
C GLN A 73 2.79 -29.75 -3.56
N HIS A 74 4.10 -29.95 -3.40
CA HIS A 74 5.15 -29.18 -4.08
C HIS A 74 4.96 -27.66 -3.98
N LYS A 75 4.47 -27.19 -2.83
CA LYS A 75 4.24 -25.77 -2.53
C LYS A 75 5.12 -25.31 -1.38
N ASP A 76 5.36 -24.02 -1.32
CA ASP A 76 5.95 -23.40 -0.14
C ASP A 76 4.96 -23.42 1.04
N TYR A 77 5.45 -23.63 2.26
CA TYR A 77 4.60 -23.72 3.45
C TYR A 77 3.88 -22.40 3.77
N GLN A 78 4.48 -21.25 3.44
CA GLN A 78 3.88 -19.93 3.60
C GLN A 78 2.74 -19.74 2.59
N ALA A 79 2.95 -20.17 1.34
CA ALA A 79 1.90 -20.13 0.32
C ALA A 79 0.71 -21.05 0.68
N LEU A 80 0.98 -22.23 1.22
CA LEU A 80 -0.05 -23.14 1.72
C LEU A 80 -0.82 -22.51 2.89
N ALA A 81 -0.11 -21.98 3.89
CA ALA A 81 -0.72 -21.31 5.04
C ALA A 81 -1.58 -20.12 4.61
N GLN A 82 -1.09 -19.28 3.69
CA GLN A 82 -1.84 -18.16 3.13
C GLN A 82 -3.15 -18.64 2.48
N SER A 83 -3.09 -19.69 1.66
CA SER A 83 -4.28 -20.23 0.99
C SER A 83 -5.34 -20.72 1.98
N TRP A 84 -4.93 -21.42 3.04
CA TRP A 84 -5.85 -21.91 4.07
C TRP A 84 -6.47 -20.79 4.89
N VAL A 85 -5.69 -19.76 5.22
CA VAL A 85 -6.21 -18.59 5.94
C VAL A 85 -7.27 -17.88 5.09
N LEU A 86 -6.99 -17.63 3.81
CA LEU A 86 -7.94 -16.97 2.90
C LEU A 86 -9.21 -17.81 2.71
N GLU A 87 -9.06 -19.12 2.52
CA GLU A 87 -10.19 -20.04 2.40
C GLU A 87 -11.08 -20.01 3.66
N LYS A 88 -10.47 -20.07 4.84
CA LYS A 88 -11.22 -20.01 6.11
C LYS A 88 -11.89 -18.66 6.33
N LEU A 89 -11.24 -17.54 5.98
CA LEU A 89 -11.85 -16.22 6.05
C LEU A 89 -13.09 -16.15 5.15
N TYR A 90 -12.98 -16.61 3.90
CA TYR A 90 -14.10 -16.65 2.97
C TYR A 90 -15.27 -17.48 3.52
N TYR A 91 -15.00 -18.68 4.04
CA TYR A 91 -16.04 -19.52 4.66
C TYR A 91 -16.71 -18.86 5.86
N VAL A 92 -15.93 -18.20 6.73
CA VAL A 92 -16.47 -17.52 7.92
C VAL A 92 -17.36 -16.35 7.51
N GLU A 93 -16.95 -15.56 6.52
CA GLU A 93 -17.74 -14.45 6.00
C GLU A 93 -19.03 -14.92 5.33
N MET A 94 -18.95 -15.97 4.51
CA MET A 94 -20.11 -16.59 3.86
C MET A 94 -21.12 -17.09 4.90
N MET A 95 -20.66 -17.83 5.92
CA MET A 95 -21.52 -18.33 6.99
C MET A 95 -22.16 -17.21 7.82
N ARG A 96 -21.42 -16.13 8.10
CA ARG A 96 -21.98 -14.96 8.79
C ARG A 96 -23.10 -14.30 8.00
N ARG A 97 -22.92 -14.15 6.68
CA ARG A 97 -23.94 -13.57 5.80
C ARG A 97 -25.21 -14.44 5.78
N THR A 98 -25.06 -15.74 5.60
CA THR A 98 -26.19 -16.68 5.58
C THR A 98 -26.96 -16.66 6.90
N VAL A 99 -26.27 -16.68 8.05
CA VAL A 99 -26.93 -16.64 9.37
C VAL A 99 -27.65 -15.31 9.60
N GLN A 100 -27.12 -14.19 9.11
CA GLN A 100 -27.76 -12.89 9.23
C GLN A 100 -29.02 -12.79 8.36
N GLU A 101 -28.98 -13.30 7.13
CA GLU A 101 -30.15 -13.35 6.23
C GLU A 101 -31.30 -14.20 6.79
N PHE A 102 -30.98 -15.30 7.50
CA PHE A 102 -32.00 -16.11 8.21
C PHE A 102 -32.52 -15.46 9.49
N ARG A 103 -31.79 -14.51 10.08
CA ARG A 103 -32.20 -13.80 11.30
C ARG A 103 -33.11 -12.61 11.01
N ASP A 104 -32.95 -12.00 9.84
CA ASP A 104 -33.67 -10.79 9.43
C ASP A 104 -34.94 -11.08 8.60
N SER A 105 -35.32 -12.37 8.44
CA SER A 105 -36.52 -12.84 7.73
C SER A 105 -37.54 -13.51 8.65
#